data_AF-L0DHG7-F1
#
_entry.id   AF-L0DHG7-F1
#
_cell.length_a   1.000
_cell.length_b   1.000
_cell.length_c   1.000
_cell.angle_alpha   90.00
_cell.angle_beta   90.00
_cell.angle_gamma   90.00
#
_symmetry.space_group_name_H-M   'P 1'
#
loop_
_entity.id
_entity.type
_entity.pdbx_description
1 polymer ?
#
loop_
_entity_poly.entity_id
_entity_poly.type
_entity_poly.pdbx_seq_one_letter_code
_entity_poly.pdbx_strand_id
1 'polypeptide(L)'
;MFASHRSTEPTLARGSRARAKRSRSITPLPEHLEGRQLLTGSRLPTPASQAAAIVDQTYRTLVGQAPTPAQTGTLVRVQAKAGNYGVTAAIVGSRPFFEQMAGGDPHRYVSLAAATLDVYPNQVTVDRLAAQVEARDASAHILRAVVTRLTPPGSFSPPPQGPTNPLYRSLLQDVLINADYWESTPKILGAGLGFTHIIGVPGLNGSQPEVTSRKAGGPWETLSSPSASTAALRAYTSAISPNGVASGYGYPVLLKDGFPVEFSWPIQPSTLSADDFRITLNTGQVVQPDVASILPNEEYNERSTVVLFGDFGNRITPGDPGSIYPVRFDVVPSAKPLQLVGPGGEIRSAVGLSFGDGATPMSAYVPNSGPKLVAAKLSVLSTAGESAPATFSGQLPNDGVTLYGDQAQYRLRVMTTGGFSPDGVRSVYPTDFSRFFRLQATDSHGQVRYLTETGVDYQLPSGTVRILGLADLGPSQSSYDDSYVEDHDNQIDIILSGDRAAISTITAVEIPASGSYSPFFNPGGPGNAPTPGIPYSQPGPSLVQPVTLALDDPMTVTFVSPTAPRRLAQLSRNQNGS
;
A
#
# COMPACT_ATOMS: atom_id res chain seq x y z
N MET A 1 82.05 -24.40 -39.78
CA MET A 1 83.21 -25.25 -39.44
C MET A 1 83.75 -24.80 -38.08
N PHE A 2 83.81 -25.76 -37.14
CA PHE A 2 84.69 -25.89 -35.96
C PHE A 2 85.19 -24.65 -35.15
N ALA A 3 84.59 -24.52 -33.96
CA ALA A 3 85.15 -24.53 -32.59
C ALA A 3 86.57 -24.00 -32.28
N SER A 4 86.65 -23.13 -31.24
CA SER A 4 87.48 -23.26 -30.01
C SER A 4 87.56 -21.88 -29.28
N HIS A 5 86.78 -21.66 -28.21
CA HIS A 5 87.18 -21.63 -26.79
C HIS A 5 88.18 -20.54 -26.35
N ARG A 6 87.69 -19.57 -25.57
CA ARG A 6 88.33 -19.10 -24.31
C ARG A 6 87.26 -18.59 -23.33
N SER A 7 87.41 -19.08 -22.10
CA SER A 7 86.63 -18.83 -20.88
C SER A 7 86.95 -17.48 -20.22
N THR A 8 85.96 -16.86 -19.57
CA THR A 8 85.91 -16.58 -18.11
C THR A 8 84.69 -15.69 -17.79
N GLU A 9 83.75 -16.20 -16.99
CA GLU A 9 82.68 -15.42 -16.34
C GLU A 9 83.17 -14.76 -15.04
N PRO A 10 82.60 -13.61 -14.64
CA PRO A 10 82.58 -13.15 -13.26
C PRO A 10 81.16 -13.08 -12.68
N THR A 11 81.12 -13.26 -11.36
CA THR A 11 79.95 -13.43 -10.50
C THR A 11 79.37 -12.10 -10.01
N LEU A 12 78.05 -11.93 -10.22
CA LEU A 12 77.02 -11.25 -9.41
C LEU A 12 77.29 -9.87 -8.76
N ALA A 13 76.55 -8.85 -9.25
CA ALA A 13 76.16 -7.66 -8.49
C ALA A 13 74.62 -7.50 -8.51
N ARG A 14 74.06 -7.20 -7.32
CA ARG A 14 72.63 -6.95 -7.06
C ARG A 14 72.20 -5.61 -7.68
N GLY A 15 71.10 -5.62 -8.45
CA GLY A 15 70.42 -4.42 -8.97
C GLY A 15 68.95 -4.38 -8.58
N SER A 16 68.55 -3.29 -7.92
CA SER A 16 67.19 -2.96 -7.49
C SER A 16 66.25 -2.69 -8.67
N ARG A 17 65.11 -3.40 -8.76
CA ARG A 17 64.02 -3.07 -9.70
C ARG A 17 62.93 -2.25 -9.01
N ALA A 18 62.83 -0.98 -9.38
CA ALA A 18 61.66 -0.15 -9.14
C ALA A 18 60.49 -0.65 -10.02
N ARG A 19 59.36 -0.99 -9.40
CA ARG A 19 58.14 -1.45 -10.10
C ARG A 19 57.11 -0.32 -10.04
N ALA A 20 56.99 0.43 -11.14
CA ALA A 20 55.93 1.42 -11.32
C ALA A 20 54.57 0.71 -11.40
N LYS A 21 53.72 0.89 -10.37
CA LYS A 21 52.31 0.47 -10.40
C LYS A 21 51.52 1.48 -11.24
N ARG A 22 51.15 1.10 -12.46
CA ARG A 22 50.10 1.77 -13.23
C ARG A 22 48.78 1.69 -12.44
N SER A 23 48.36 2.82 -11.89
CA SER A 23 47.00 3.07 -11.42
C SER A 23 46.05 2.92 -12.61
N ARG A 24 45.27 1.84 -12.65
CA ARG A 24 44.10 1.76 -13.54
C ARG A 24 43.06 2.72 -12.96
N SER A 25 42.74 3.78 -13.71
CA SER A 25 41.52 4.55 -13.51
C SER A 25 40.35 3.59 -13.65
N ILE A 26 39.70 3.28 -12.53
CA ILE A 26 38.45 2.54 -12.48
C ILE A 26 37.37 3.63 -12.59
N THR A 27 36.64 3.63 -13.70
CA THR A 27 35.43 4.43 -13.86
C THR A 27 34.48 4.12 -12.69
N PRO A 28 33.95 5.11 -11.95
CA PRO A 28 32.99 4.85 -10.89
C PRO A 28 31.77 4.16 -11.49
N LEU A 29 31.47 2.95 -11.04
CA LEU A 29 30.19 2.31 -11.30
C LEU A 29 29.12 3.06 -10.49
N PRO A 30 27.88 3.22 -11.00
CA PRO A 30 26.78 3.78 -10.23
C PRO A 30 26.54 2.91 -8.98
N GLU A 31 26.67 3.50 -7.79
CA GLU A 31 26.17 2.88 -6.56
C GLU A 31 24.64 2.88 -6.64
N HIS A 32 24.05 1.75 -7.03
CA HIS A 32 22.64 1.49 -6.80
C HIS A 32 22.52 0.93 -5.38
N LEU A 33 22.03 1.75 -4.45
CA LEU A 33 21.64 1.30 -3.12
C LEU A 33 20.36 0.44 -3.24
N GLU A 34 20.54 -0.82 -3.62
CA GLU A 34 19.48 -1.82 -3.62
C GLU A 34 19.23 -2.33 -2.18
N GLY A 35 17.97 -2.58 -1.88
CA GLY A 35 17.46 -2.83 -0.54
C GLY A 35 18.24 -3.90 0.24
N ARG A 36 18.37 -3.62 1.54
CA ARG A 36 18.76 -4.51 2.66
C ARG A 36 20.24 -4.69 3.00
N GLN A 37 21.22 -4.31 2.17
CA GLN A 37 22.63 -4.31 2.62
C GLN A 37 23.50 -3.33 1.83
N LEU A 38 24.05 -2.32 2.52
CA LEU A 38 25.30 -1.71 2.07
C LEU A 38 26.34 -2.83 2.08
N LEU A 39 26.79 -3.28 0.91
CA LEU A 39 27.80 -4.32 0.76
C LEU A 39 29.01 -3.96 1.62
N THR A 40 29.13 -4.64 2.76
CA THR A 40 30.17 -4.45 3.75
C THR A 40 31.50 -4.89 3.15
N GLY A 41 32.34 -3.95 2.73
CA GLY A 41 33.70 -4.30 2.27
C GLY A 41 34.56 -3.18 1.73
N SER A 42 33.98 -2.08 1.24
CA SER A 42 34.77 -1.03 0.58
C SER A 42 34.79 0.26 1.41
N ARG A 43 35.90 1.00 1.32
CA ARG A 43 36.23 2.26 2.01
C ARG A 43 35.03 3.12 2.42
N LEU A 44 35.16 3.78 3.58
CA LEU A 44 34.23 4.83 4.04
C LEU A 44 33.77 5.66 2.82
N PRO A 45 32.45 5.71 2.56
CA PRO A 45 31.95 6.46 1.42
C PRO A 45 32.42 7.91 1.53
N THR A 46 32.86 8.46 0.40
CA THR A 46 33.18 9.88 0.31
C THR A 46 31.94 10.71 0.64
N PRO A 47 32.08 11.97 1.09
CA PRO A 47 30.95 12.88 1.28
C PRO A 47 30.01 13.04 0.07
N ALA A 48 30.43 12.58 -1.11
CA ALA A 48 29.66 12.56 -2.36
C ALA A 48 28.90 11.24 -2.64
N SER A 49 28.79 10.30 -1.69
CA SER A 49 28.03 9.06 -1.91
C SER A 49 26.52 9.29 -1.78
N GLN A 50 25.73 8.44 -2.45
CA GLN A 50 24.26 8.46 -2.32
C GLN A 50 23.83 8.26 -0.85
N ALA A 51 24.56 7.44 -0.09
CA ALA A 51 24.29 7.23 1.34
C ALA A 51 24.48 8.51 2.17
N ALA A 52 25.51 9.31 1.85
CA ALA A 52 25.73 10.60 2.53
C ALA A 52 24.62 11.60 2.20
N ALA A 53 24.15 11.62 0.94
CA ALA A 53 23.04 12.47 0.52
C ALA A 53 21.72 12.09 1.22
N ILE A 54 21.42 10.78 1.32
CA ILE A 54 20.25 10.29 2.06
C ILE A 54 20.32 10.69 3.54
N VAL A 55 21.48 10.54 4.17
CA VAL A 55 21.69 10.95 5.57
C VAL A 55 21.50 12.45 5.75
N ASP A 56 22.06 13.27 4.86
CA ASP A 56 21.91 14.73 4.89
C ASP A 56 20.43 15.12 4.75
N GLN A 57 19.74 14.58 3.74
CA GLN A 57 18.32 14.84 3.51
C GLN A 57 17.46 14.37 4.69
N THR A 58 17.65 13.14 5.19
CA THR A 58 16.89 12.62 6.35
C THR A 58 17.09 13.52 7.57
N TYR A 59 18.33 13.95 7.82
CA TYR A 59 18.64 14.83 8.94
C TYR A 59 17.98 16.21 8.78
N ARG A 60 17.98 16.79 7.57
CA ARG A 60 17.25 18.03 7.28
C ARG A 60 15.75 17.87 7.48
N THR A 61 15.17 16.78 7.01
CA THR A 61 13.74 16.49 7.18
C THR A 61 13.37 16.40 8.65
N LEU A 62 14.18 15.71 9.46
CA LEU A 62 13.82 15.45 10.86
C LEU A 62 14.29 16.53 11.84
N VAL A 63 15.31 17.32 11.51
CA VAL A 63 15.96 18.28 12.42
C VAL A 63 15.89 19.72 11.90
N GLY A 64 15.56 19.93 10.63
CA GLY A 64 15.42 21.26 10.01
C GLY A 64 16.73 21.91 9.54
N GLN A 65 17.87 21.23 9.65
CA GLN A 65 19.18 21.76 9.26
C GLN A 65 20.10 20.65 8.71
N ALA A 66 21.28 21.02 8.21
CA ALA A 66 22.30 20.07 7.78
C ALA A 66 23.01 19.40 8.97
N PRO A 67 23.37 18.11 8.90
CA PRO A 67 24.31 17.51 9.83
C PRO A 67 25.73 18.03 9.60
N THR A 68 26.52 18.09 10.68
CA THR A 68 27.97 18.31 10.58
C THR A 68 28.66 17.11 9.90
N PRO A 69 29.86 17.28 9.30
CA PRO A 69 30.58 16.17 8.67
C PRO A 69 30.82 14.95 9.60
N ALA A 70 31.04 15.19 10.89
CA ALA A 70 31.21 14.14 11.89
C ALA A 70 29.90 13.38 12.17
N GLN A 71 28.76 14.08 12.21
CA GLN A 71 27.44 13.47 12.32
C GLN A 71 27.13 12.65 11.08
N THR A 72 27.34 13.20 9.88
CA THR A 72 27.17 12.47 8.61
C THR A 72 28.01 11.19 8.60
N GLY A 73 29.30 11.27 8.92
CA GLY A 73 30.17 10.10 8.96
C GLY A 73 29.78 9.03 9.99
N THR A 74 29.07 9.42 11.06
CA THR A 74 28.52 8.47 12.06
C THR A 74 27.21 7.85 11.56
N LEU A 75 26.29 8.68 11.08
CA LEU A 75 24.97 8.27 10.59
C LEU A 75 25.08 7.39 9.34
N VAL A 76 26.02 7.66 8.43
CA VAL A 76 26.28 6.78 7.28
C VAL A 76 26.73 5.39 7.72
N ARG A 77 27.53 5.28 8.80
CA ARG A 77 27.88 3.96 9.36
C ARG A 77 26.69 3.27 10.00
N VAL A 78 25.77 4.02 10.59
CA VAL A 78 24.52 3.47 11.13
C VAL A 78 23.66 2.92 9.99
N GLN A 79 23.43 3.72 8.94
CA GLN A 79 22.73 3.29 7.73
C GLN A 79 23.35 2.00 7.14
N ALA A 80 24.68 1.94 7.10
CA ALA A 80 25.40 0.75 6.61
C ALA A 80 25.17 -0.52 7.44
N LYS A 81 24.98 -0.38 8.75
CA LYS A 81 24.85 -1.51 9.67
C LYS A 81 23.41 -1.93 9.93
N ALA A 82 22.49 -0.97 9.92
CA ALA A 82 21.12 -1.15 10.37
C ALA A 82 20.05 -0.93 9.26
N GLY A 83 20.47 -0.56 8.05
CA GLY A 83 19.57 -0.36 6.91
C GLY A 83 18.63 0.85 7.08
N ASN A 84 17.51 0.83 6.35
CA ASN A 84 16.63 1.98 6.12
C ASN A 84 16.07 2.64 7.41
N TYR A 85 15.85 1.91 8.50
CA TYR A 85 15.32 2.51 9.74
C TYR A 85 16.38 2.87 10.76
N GLY A 86 17.63 2.42 10.53
CA GLY A 86 18.73 2.68 11.44
C GLY A 86 19.05 4.17 11.57
N VAL A 87 19.01 4.90 10.45
CA VAL A 87 19.32 6.33 10.43
C VAL A 87 18.23 7.15 11.12
N THR A 88 16.95 6.88 10.87
CA THR A 88 15.82 7.58 11.51
C THR A 88 15.88 7.44 13.03
N ALA A 89 15.99 6.21 13.54
CA ALA A 89 16.11 5.96 14.98
C ALA A 89 17.36 6.62 15.59
N ALA A 90 18.48 6.63 14.88
CA ALA A 90 19.70 7.29 15.36
C ALA A 90 19.60 8.82 15.38
N ILE A 91 18.87 9.42 14.44
CA ILE A 91 18.60 10.87 14.42
C ILE A 91 17.64 11.24 15.54
N VAL A 92 16.54 10.50 15.71
CA VAL A 92 15.59 10.70 16.81
C VAL A 92 16.30 10.61 18.17
N GLY A 93 17.20 9.64 18.34
CA GLY A 93 18.00 9.47 19.57
C GLY A 93 19.16 10.46 19.72
N SER A 94 19.16 11.58 18.99
CA SER A 94 20.24 12.58 19.00
C SER A 94 19.85 13.86 19.74
N ARG A 95 20.84 14.53 20.33
CA ARG A 95 20.66 15.80 21.04
C ARG A 95 20.08 16.91 20.15
N PRO A 96 20.49 17.07 18.88
CA PRO A 96 19.87 18.06 17.99
C PRO A 96 18.36 17.86 17.78
N PHE A 97 17.88 16.61 17.68
CA PHE A 97 16.44 16.35 17.59
C PHE A 97 15.72 16.79 18.87
N PHE A 98 16.28 16.46 20.04
CA PHE A 98 15.77 16.90 21.35
C PHE A 98 15.72 18.43 21.48
N GLU A 99 16.82 19.12 21.18
CA GLU A 99 16.92 20.57 21.37
C GLU A 99 16.10 21.35 20.34
N GLN A 100 16.14 20.95 19.06
CA GLN A 100 15.56 21.75 17.98
C GLN A 100 14.09 21.42 17.71
N MET A 101 13.71 20.14 17.77
CA MET A 101 12.34 19.74 17.43
C MET A 101 11.43 19.69 18.65
N ALA A 102 11.97 19.24 19.78
CA ALA A 102 11.24 19.21 21.04
C ALA A 102 11.50 20.44 21.93
N GLY A 103 12.34 21.38 21.51
CA GLY A 103 12.61 22.61 22.26
C GLY A 103 13.31 22.37 23.60
N GLY A 104 14.00 21.23 23.75
CA GLY A 104 14.61 20.82 25.01
C GLY A 104 13.62 20.33 26.08
N ASP A 105 12.34 20.10 25.73
CA ASP A 105 11.34 19.58 26.67
C ASP A 105 11.31 18.04 26.64
N PRO A 106 11.55 17.35 27.79
CA PRO A 106 11.55 15.89 27.87
C PRO A 106 10.23 15.22 27.46
N HIS A 107 9.08 15.79 27.83
CA HIS A 107 7.78 15.20 27.52
C HIS A 107 7.49 15.30 26.02
N ARG A 108 7.67 16.49 25.44
CA ARG A 108 7.55 16.75 24.01
C ARG A 108 8.53 15.89 23.22
N TYR A 109 9.76 15.69 23.71
CA TYR A 109 10.72 14.81 23.07
C TYR A 109 10.24 13.37 23.02
N VAL A 110 9.80 12.80 24.15
CA VAL A 110 9.36 11.40 24.18
C VAL A 110 8.14 11.21 23.27
N SER A 111 7.16 12.12 23.32
CA SER A 111 5.98 12.05 22.45
C SER A 111 6.33 12.19 20.97
N LEU A 112 7.19 13.15 20.61
CA LEU A 112 7.60 13.36 19.21
C LEU A 112 8.48 12.21 18.70
N ALA A 113 9.38 11.69 19.53
CA ALA A 113 10.20 10.52 19.22
C ALA A 113 9.31 9.29 18.99
N ALA A 114 8.33 9.07 19.86
CA ALA A 114 7.36 7.99 19.72
C ALA A 114 6.57 8.11 18.41
N ALA A 115 5.99 9.29 18.14
CA ALA A 115 5.26 9.54 16.89
C ALA A 115 6.12 9.42 15.63
N THR A 116 7.38 9.89 15.67
CA THR A 116 8.31 9.80 14.53
C THR A 116 8.67 8.35 14.22
N LEU A 117 8.80 7.52 15.26
CA LEU A 117 9.03 6.07 15.18
C LEU A 117 7.73 5.28 15.00
N ASP A 118 6.60 5.99 14.87
CA ASP A 118 5.24 5.48 14.72
C ASP A 118 4.80 4.48 15.80
N VAL A 119 5.18 4.74 17.05
CA VAL A 119 4.79 3.96 18.22
C VAL A 119 3.95 4.79 19.20
N TYR A 120 3.01 4.14 19.87
CA TYR A 120 1.99 4.80 20.70
C TYR A 120 2.03 4.31 22.15
N PRO A 121 3.05 4.70 22.94
CA PRO A 121 3.11 4.35 24.36
C PRO A 121 2.00 5.04 25.15
N ASN A 122 1.55 4.41 26.24
CA ASN A 122 0.64 5.06 27.18
C ASN A 122 1.32 6.22 27.96
N GLN A 123 0.51 7.10 28.53
CA GLN A 123 1.00 8.29 29.25
C GLN A 123 2.00 7.94 30.38
N VAL A 124 1.73 6.87 31.14
CA VAL A 124 2.63 6.39 32.21
C VAL A 124 4.02 6.07 31.66
N THR A 125 4.10 5.49 30.47
CA THR A 125 5.38 5.21 29.80
C THR A 125 6.06 6.49 29.33
N VAL A 126 5.30 7.44 28.77
CA VAL A 126 5.80 8.76 28.37
C VAL A 126 6.42 9.47 29.58
N ASP A 127 5.68 9.60 30.69
CA ASP A 127 6.12 10.30 31.90
C ASP A 127 7.39 9.67 32.48
N ARG A 128 7.43 8.33 32.55
CA ARG A 128 8.61 7.59 33.05
C ARG A 128 9.84 7.82 32.18
N LEU A 129 9.70 7.87 30.86
CA LEU A 129 10.82 8.10 29.95
C LEU A 129 11.26 9.57 29.99
N ALA A 130 10.32 10.51 30.08
CA ALA A 130 10.59 11.94 30.17
C ALA A 130 11.38 12.26 31.45
N ALA A 131 10.96 11.73 32.60
CA ALA A 131 11.68 11.90 33.88
C ALA A 131 13.13 11.38 33.82
N GLN A 132 13.40 10.35 33.01
CA GLN A 132 14.77 9.85 32.83
C GLN A 132 15.63 10.74 31.94
N VAL A 133 15.03 11.36 30.92
CA VAL A 133 15.70 12.35 30.08
C VAL A 133 16.08 13.56 30.92
N GLU A 134 15.15 14.05 31.75
CA GLU A 134 15.37 15.17 32.67
C GLU A 134 16.47 14.87 33.71
N ALA A 135 16.36 13.75 34.43
CA ALA A 135 17.30 13.38 35.49
C ALA A 135 18.74 13.13 34.99
N ARG A 136 18.95 13.05 33.67
CA ARG A 136 20.24 12.75 33.05
C ARG A 136 20.64 13.78 31.98
N ASP A 137 20.06 14.98 32.07
CA ASP A 137 20.39 16.14 31.23
C ASP A 137 20.41 15.82 29.73
N ALA A 138 19.44 15.02 29.27
CA ALA A 138 19.29 14.60 27.88
C ALA A 138 20.59 14.10 27.21
N SER A 139 21.46 13.42 27.98
CA SER A 139 22.71 12.89 27.43
C SER A 139 22.44 11.93 26.27
N ALA A 140 23.35 11.89 25.28
CA ALA A 140 23.18 11.07 24.08
C ALA A 140 22.95 9.58 24.37
N HIS A 141 23.52 9.08 25.47
CA HIS A 141 23.27 7.71 25.93
C HIS A 141 21.80 7.49 26.34
N ILE A 142 21.19 8.46 27.03
CA ILE A 142 19.82 8.35 27.52
C ILE A 142 18.80 8.56 26.40
N LEU A 143 19.03 9.51 25.49
CA LEU A 143 18.17 9.69 24.32
C LEU A 143 18.09 8.41 23.47
N ARG A 144 19.24 7.74 23.26
CA ARG A 144 19.29 6.43 22.59
C ARG A 144 18.56 5.34 23.38
N ALA A 145 18.73 5.32 24.70
CA ALA A 145 18.03 4.36 25.56
C ALA A 145 16.50 4.55 25.52
N VAL A 146 16.02 5.78 25.41
CA VAL A 146 14.59 6.08 25.19
C VAL A 146 14.13 5.48 23.86
N VAL A 147 14.83 5.76 22.75
CA VAL A 147 14.51 5.19 21.43
C VAL A 147 14.46 3.67 21.49
N THR A 148 15.46 3.01 22.07
CA THR A 148 15.47 1.54 22.21
C THR A 148 14.29 0.99 23.00
N ARG A 149 13.73 1.75 23.96
CA ARG A 149 12.55 1.33 24.73
C ARG A 149 11.24 1.61 24.03
N LEU A 150 11.20 2.63 23.18
CA LEU A 150 10.08 2.91 22.29
C LEU A 150 9.99 1.85 21.19
N THR A 151 11.13 1.33 20.71
CA THR A 151 11.21 0.28 19.68
C THR A 151 11.91 -0.99 20.22
N PRO A 152 11.24 -1.77 21.09
CA PRO A 152 11.87 -2.93 21.72
C PRO A 152 12.29 -4.01 20.70
N PRO A 153 13.25 -4.88 21.06
CA PRO A 153 13.61 -6.03 20.24
C PRO A 153 12.39 -6.88 19.89
N GLY A 154 12.22 -7.21 18.61
CA GLY A 154 11.04 -7.95 18.11
C GLY A 154 9.95 -7.06 17.48
N SER A 155 10.10 -5.73 17.49
CA SER A 155 9.23 -4.82 16.72
C SER A 155 9.54 -4.82 15.22
N PHE A 156 10.64 -5.44 14.79
CA PHE A 156 11.04 -5.54 13.39
C PHE A 156 10.78 -6.95 12.85
N SER A 157 10.29 -7.00 11.62
CA SER A 157 10.17 -8.27 10.89
C SER A 157 11.57 -8.76 10.50
N PRO A 158 11.92 -10.03 10.74
CA PRO A 158 13.08 -10.60 10.07
C PRO A 158 12.84 -10.56 8.55
N PRO A 159 13.90 -10.49 7.72
CA PRO A 159 13.74 -10.63 6.29
C PRO A 159 12.95 -11.92 5.97
N PRO A 160 12.00 -11.89 5.03
CA PRO A 160 11.34 -13.08 4.52
C PRO A 160 12.34 -14.19 4.20
N GLN A 161 12.14 -15.38 4.78
CA GLN A 161 13.01 -16.54 4.60
C GLN A 161 12.19 -17.81 4.39
N GLY A 162 12.71 -18.72 3.57
CA GLY A 162 12.06 -20.00 3.29
C GLY A 162 10.92 -19.89 2.28
N PRO A 163 10.19 -21.00 2.05
CA PRO A 163 9.11 -21.02 1.09
C PRO A 163 7.90 -20.21 1.58
N THR A 164 7.22 -19.52 0.68
CA THR A 164 6.00 -18.76 0.97
C THR A 164 4.88 -19.66 1.51
N ASN A 165 3.95 -19.09 2.28
CA ASN A 165 2.74 -19.79 2.70
C ASN A 165 1.99 -20.43 1.49
N PRO A 166 1.57 -21.71 1.57
CA PRO A 166 0.82 -22.35 0.49
C PRO A 166 -0.47 -21.65 0.09
N LEU A 167 -1.18 -21.02 1.02
CA LEU A 167 -2.41 -20.28 0.74
C LEU A 167 -2.13 -19.11 -0.19
N TYR A 168 -1.11 -18.30 0.11
CA TYR A 168 -0.66 -17.21 -0.74
C TYR A 168 -0.32 -17.66 -2.16
N ARG A 169 0.29 -18.84 -2.34
CA ARG A 169 0.61 -19.35 -3.69
C ARG A 169 -0.62 -19.60 -4.56
N SER A 170 -1.80 -19.78 -3.96
CA SER A 170 -3.05 -19.89 -4.73
C SER A 170 -3.48 -18.55 -5.35
N LEU A 171 -3.17 -17.43 -4.69
CA LEU A 171 -3.37 -16.08 -5.22
C LEU A 171 -2.45 -15.78 -6.40
N LEU A 172 -1.23 -16.35 -6.39
CA LEU A 172 -0.23 -16.18 -7.47
C LEU A 172 -0.50 -17.04 -8.71
N GLN A 173 -1.64 -17.72 -8.80
CA GLN A 173 -2.00 -18.45 -10.01
C GLN A 173 -2.45 -17.48 -11.10
N ASP A 174 -1.90 -17.67 -12.30
CA ASP A 174 -2.26 -16.91 -13.50
C ASP A 174 -3.65 -17.29 -13.99
N VAL A 175 -4.65 -16.73 -13.31
CA VAL A 175 -6.08 -16.87 -13.59
C VAL A 175 -6.70 -15.49 -13.54
N LEU A 176 -7.04 -14.98 -14.70
CA LEU A 176 -7.85 -13.79 -14.93
C LEU A 176 -9.03 -14.23 -15.79
N ILE A 177 -10.25 -13.93 -15.37
CA ILE A 177 -11.48 -14.31 -16.07
C ILE A 177 -12.34 -13.06 -16.09
N ASN A 178 -12.53 -12.51 -17.30
CA ASN A 178 -13.30 -11.27 -17.46
C ASN A 178 -12.76 -10.13 -16.58
N ALA A 179 -11.43 -10.09 -16.38
CA ALA A 179 -10.75 -9.12 -15.54
C ALA A 179 -10.80 -7.72 -16.16
N ASP A 180 -11.24 -6.74 -15.38
CA ASP A 180 -11.35 -5.36 -15.85
C ASP A 180 -9.98 -4.76 -16.16
N TYR A 181 -9.80 -4.27 -17.39
CA TYR A 181 -8.80 -3.24 -17.69
C TYR A 181 -9.50 -1.89 -17.86
N TRP A 182 -8.82 -0.83 -17.46
CA TRP A 182 -9.38 0.51 -17.31
C TRP A 182 -8.96 1.46 -18.42
N GLU A 183 -7.87 1.13 -19.12
CA GLU A 183 -7.23 2.01 -20.11
C GLU A 183 -6.67 1.19 -21.26
N SER A 184 -6.45 1.83 -22.41
CA SER A 184 -5.85 1.19 -23.59
C SER A 184 -4.34 0.94 -23.44
N THR A 185 -3.69 1.51 -22.43
CA THR A 185 -2.26 1.36 -22.16
C THR A 185 -2.01 1.15 -20.66
N PRO A 186 -0.94 0.41 -20.30
CA PRO A 186 -0.60 0.18 -18.91
C PRO A 186 -0.07 1.45 -18.24
N LYS A 187 -0.64 1.81 -17.09
CA LYS A 187 -0.18 2.88 -16.20
C LYS A 187 -0.58 2.58 -14.75
N ILE A 188 -0.06 3.39 -13.84
CA ILE A 188 -0.51 3.41 -12.45
C ILE A 188 -1.59 4.49 -12.33
N LEU A 189 -2.77 4.09 -11.85
CA LEU A 189 -3.92 4.97 -11.62
C LEU A 189 -3.88 5.62 -10.25
N GLY A 190 -3.35 4.89 -9.26
CA GLY A 190 -3.22 5.34 -7.88
C GLY A 190 -2.10 4.60 -7.17
N ALA A 191 -1.48 5.29 -6.21
CA ALA A 191 -0.50 4.72 -5.29
C ALA A 191 -0.38 5.66 -4.09
N GLY A 192 -0.28 5.10 -2.88
CA GLY A 192 -0.05 5.92 -1.69
C GLY A 192 -0.05 5.14 -0.40
N LEU A 193 0.46 5.76 0.66
CA LEU A 193 0.39 5.25 2.02
C LEU A 193 -1.06 5.35 2.52
N GLY A 194 -1.75 4.22 2.59
CA GLY A 194 -3.14 4.16 3.06
C GLY A 194 -3.26 4.12 4.58
N PHE A 195 -2.34 3.41 5.25
CA PHE A 195 -2.33 3.26 6.70
C PHE A 195 -0.98 2.80 7.21
N THR A 196 -0.73 3.00 8.50
CA THR A 196 0.54 2.68 9.14
C THR A 196 0.37 1.74 10.34
N HIS A 197 1.40 0.97 10.66
CA HIS A 197 1.57 0.16 11.89
C HIS A 197 0.51 -0.90 12.27
N ILE A 198 -0.61 -1.01 11.56
CA ILE A 198 -1.71 -1.93 11.88
C ILE A 198 -1.60 -3.29 11.17
N ILE A 199 -0.51 -3.52 10.45
CA ILE A 199 -0.27 -4.77 9.72
C ILE A 199 0.68 -5.68 10.48
N GLY A 200 0.23 -6.90 10.78
CA GLY A 200 1.04 -7.85 11.52
C GLY A 200 1.07 -7.56 13.02
N VAL A 201 -0.06 -7.18 13.61
CA VAL A 201 -0.17 -6.84 15.05
C VAL A 201 0.00 -8.10 15.91
N PRO A 202 1.08 -8.20 16.72
CA PRO A 202 1.30 -9.36 17.58
C PRO A 202 0.18 -9.54 18.60
N GLY A 203 -0.28 -10.78 18.76
CA GLY A 203 -1.32 -11.11 19.74
C GLY A 203 -2.74 -10.71 19.32
N LEU A 204 -2.95 -10.20 18.11
CA LEU A 204 -4.27 -9.77 17.63
C LEU A 204 -5.33 -10.89 17.64
N ASN A 205 -4.95 -12.13 17.33
CA ASN A 205 -5.84 -13.29 17.42
C ASN A 205 -5.93 -13.88 18.86
N GLY A 206 -5.44 -13.15 19.86
CA GLY A 206 -5.39 -13.58 21.26
C GLY A 206 -6.67 -13.26 22.03
N SER A 207 -6.59 -13.32 23.36
CA SER A 207 -7.74 -13.10 24.24
C SER A 207 -8.16 -11.64 24.43
N GLN A 208 -7.36 -10.68 23.94
CA GLN A 208 -7.57 -9.23 24.12
C GLN A 208 -7.30 -8.46 22.81
N PRO A 209 -8.01 -8.77 21.71
CA PRO A 209 -7.77 -8.18 20.38
C PRO A 209 -7.85 -6.65 20.38
N GLU A 210 -8.83 -6.08 21.07
CA GLU A 210 -8.99 -4.62 21.18
C GLU A 210 -7.74 -3.96 21.78
N VAL A 211 -7.27 -4.47 22.92
CA VAL A 211 -6.10 -3.92 23.61
C VAL A 211 -4.88 -3.98 22.69
N THR A 212 -4.69 -5.07 21.95
CA THR A 212 -3.57 -5.21 21.02
C THR A 212 -3.69 -4.29 19.81
N SER A 213 -4.88 -4.14 19.23
CA SER A 213 -5.12 -3.24 18.09
C SER A 213 -4.88 -1.78 18.49
N ARG A 214 -5.47 -1.33 19.61
CA ARG A 214 -5.29 0.05 20.11
C ARG A 214 -3.82 0.37 20.44
N LYS A 215 -3.07 -0.60 20.99
CA LYS A 215 -1.62 -0.43 21.26
C LYS A 215 -0.80 -0.23 19.99
N ALA A 216 -1.24 -0.76 18.85
CA ALA A 216 -0.63 -0.53 17.55
C ALA A 216 -1.12 0.78 16.88
N GLY A 217 -1.92 1.59 17.58
CA GLY A 217 -2.58 2.76 17.00
C GLY A 217 -3.71 2.40 16.04
N GLY A 218 -4.26 1.19 16.13
CA GLY A 218 -5.37 0.72 15.31
C GLY A 218 -6.73 1.22 15.80
N PRO A 219 -7.72 1.31 14.90
CA PRO A 219 -9.09 1.66 15.24
C PRO A 219 -9.88 0.48 15.81
N TRP A 220 -11.02 0.81 16.41
CA TRP A 220 -11.96 -0.17 16.96
C TRP A 220 -13.41 0.27 16.76
N GLU A 221 -14.27 -0.68 16.37
CA GLU A 221 -15.72 -0.52 16.36
C GLU A 221 -16.33 -1.09 17.63
N THR A 222 -17.21 -0.34 18.28
CA THR A 222 -18.14 -0.88 19.26
C THR A 222 -19.40 -1.31 18.53
N LEU A 223 -19.60 -2.63 18.43
CA LEU A 223 -20.79 -3.20 17.81
C LEU A 223 -21.95 -3.26 18.80
N SER A 224 -23.14 -2.97 18.28
CA SER A 224 -24.39 -2.84 19.03
C SER A 224 -25.48 -3.80 18.56
N SER A 225 -25.29 -4.43 17.40
CA SER A 225 -26.26 -5.38 16.86
C SER A 225 -26.36 -6.65 17.72
N PRO A 226 -27.49 -7.38 17.64
CA PRO A 226 -27.63 -8.70 18.27
C PRO A 226 -26.53 -9.69 17.82
N SER A 227 -26.01 -9.51 16.62
CA SER A 227 -25.00 -10.35 15.97
C SER A 227 -23.57 -10.06 16.46
N ALA A 228 -23.36 -8.99 17.23
CA ALA A 228 -22.04 -8.55 17.72
C ALA A 228 -21.24 -9.68 18.41
N SER A 229 -21.90 -10.51 19.22
CA SER A 229 -21.24 -11.58 19.99
C SER A 229 -20.56 -12.66 19.15
N THR A 230 -20.95 -12.79 17.87
CA THR A 230 -20.39 -13.76 16.91
C THR A 230 -19.72 -13.10 15.72
N ALA A 231 -19.61 -11.76 15.72
CA ALA A 231 -19.02 -11.02 14.62
C ALA A 231 -17.55 -11.40 14.42
N ALA A 232 -17.12 -11.48 13.17
CA ALA A 232 -15.72 -11.71 12.86
C ALA A 232 -14.88 -10.51 13.34
N LEU A 233 -13.61 -10.77 13.68
CA LEU A 233 -12.69 -9.73 14.15
C LEU A 233 -12.59 -8.54 13.17
N ARG A 234 -12.77 -8.78 11.87
CA ARG A 234 -12.72 -7.74 10.84
C ARG A 234 -13.82 -6.66 10.99
N ALA A 235 -14.97 -7.00 11.58
CA ALA A 235 -16.02 -6.04 11.90
C ALA A 235 -15.59 -5.07 13.02
N TYR A 236 -14.63 -5.48 13.87
CA TYR A 236 -14.15 -4.68 14.98
C TYR A 236 -12.94 -3.82 14.65
N THR A 237 -12.08 -4.24 13.71
CA THR A 237 -10.83 -3.53 13.42
C THR A 237 -10.33 -3.84 12.01
N SER A 238 -9.60 -2.90 11.42
CA SER A 238 -8.85 -3.10 10.18
C SER A 238 -7.42 -3.60 10.40
N ALA A 239 -6.99 -3.82 11.65
CA ALA A 239 -5.71 -4.46 11.94
C ALA A 239 -5.69 -5.93 11.50
N ILE A 240 -4.53 -6.42 11.06
CA ILE A 240 -4.33 -7.82 10.66
C ILE A 240 -3.22 -8.47 11.49
N SER A 241 -3.39 -9.74 11.83
CA SER A 241 -2.40 -10.52 12.59
C SER A 241 -1.23 -10.98 11.70
N PRO A 242 -0.05 -11.30 12.27
CA PRO A 242 1.07 -11.85 11.48
C PRO A 242 0.70 -13.12 10.70
N ASN A 243 -0.17 -13.97 11.25
CA ASN A 243 -0.66 -15.16 10.56
C ASN A 243 -1.60 -14.82 9.40
N GLY A 244 -2.45 -13.81 9.56
CA GLY A 244 -3.29 -13.30 8.47
C GLY A 244 -2.43 -12.78 7.32
N VAL A 245 -1.40 -11.98 7.63
CA VAL A 245 -0.44 -11.51 6.63
C VAL A 245 0.27 -12.68 5.97
N ALA A 246 0.77 -13.66 6.73
CA ALA A 246 1.45 -14.81 6.15
C ALA A 246 0.56 -15.58 5.16
N SER A 247 -0.72 -15.78 5.49
CA SER A 247 -1.68 -16.46 4.62
C SER A 247 -1.95 -15.69 3.32
N GLY A 248 -2.07 -14.36 3.39
CA GLY A 248 -2.41 -13.50 2.25
C GLY A 248 -1.23 -12.96 1.45
N TYR A 249 -0.04 -12.88 2.02
CA TYR A 249 1.15 -12.19 1.48
C TYR A 249 2.42 -13.05 1.52
N GLY A 250 2.30 -14.31 1.93
CA GLY A 250 3.36 -15.31 1.87
C GLY A 250 4.25 -15.40 3.10
N TYR A 251 4.46 -14.30 3.84
CA TYR A 251 5.29 -14.24 5.04
C TYR A 251 4.64 -13.39 6.14
N PRO A 252 4.86 -13.71 7.42
CA PRO A 252 4.44 -12.83 8.50
C PRO A 252 5.30 -11.57 8.48
N VAL A 253 4.66 -10.43 8.74
CA VAL A 253 5.34 -9.18 9.08
C VAL A 253 4.81 -8.69 10.42
N LEU A 254 5.48 -7.69 10.99
CA LEU A 254 5.20 -7.10 12.29
C LEU A 254 5.12 -5.58 12.15
N LEU A 255 3.98 -5.03 12.58
CA LEU A 255 3.72 -3.59 12.72
C LEU A 255 4.10 -2.76 11.48
N LYS A 256 3.61 -3.20 10.32
CA LYS A 256 3.87 -2.60 9.02
C LYS A 256 2.75 -1.66 8.56
N ASP A 257 3.11 -0.90 7.55
CA ASP A 257 2.27 0.03 6.83
C ASP A 257 1.66 -0.66 5.61
N GLY A 258 0.54 -0.13 5.12
CA GLY A 258 -0.10 -0.52 3.88
C GLY A 258 0.02 0.54 2.80
N PHE A 259 0.46 0.09 1.63
CA PHE A 259 0.62 0.93 0.45
C PHE A 259 -0.06 0.24 -0.74
N PRO A 260 -1.35 0.51 -0.98
CA PRO A 260 -2.05 0.05 -2.18
C PRO A 260 -1.53 0.74 -3.44
N VAL A 261 -1.56 0.01 -4.55
CA VAL A 261 -1.15 0.43 -5.89
C VAL A 261 -2.16 -0.08 -6.90
N GLU A 262 -2.82 0.85 -7.58
CA GLU A 262 -3.83 0.58 -8.59
C GLU A 262 -3.23 0.69 -9.99
N PHE A 263 -3.22 -0.41 -10.73
CA PHE A 263 -2.81 -0.46 -12.13
C PHE A 263 -4.02 -0.32 -13.05
N SER A 264 -3.81 0.24 -14.25
CA SER A 264 -4.87 0.32 -15.25
C SER A 264 -5.20 -1.02 -15.90
N TRP A 265 -4.30 -2.00 -15.81
CA TRP A 265 -4.46 -3.36 -16.32
C TRP A 265 -4.28 -4.34 -15.16
N PRO A 266 -5.00 -5.48 -15.15
CA PRO A 266 -4.78 -6.52 -14.16
C PRO A 266 -3.35 -7.05 -14.25
N ILE A 267 -2.76 -7.37 -13.10
CA ILE A 267 -1.43 -7.94 -13.07
C ILE A 267 -1.45 -9.40 -13.54
N GLN A 268 -0.33 -9.91 -14.05
CA GLN A 268 -0.10 -11.35 -14.14
C GLN A 268 0.33 -11.86 -12.76
N PRO A 269 -0.54 -12.55 -11.99
CA PRO A 269 -0.30 -12.79 -10.57
C PRO A 269 1.00 -13.54 -10.27
N SER A 270 1.41 -14.49 -11.12
CA SER A 270 2.63 -15.25 -10.87
C SER A 270 3.90 -14.41 -10.95
N THR A 271 3.85 -13.23 -11.56
CA THR A 271 4.99 -12.31 -11.72
C THR A 271 5.16 -11.34 -10.56
N LEU A 272 4.17 -11.26 -9.66
CA LEU A 272 4.20 -10.34 -8.54
C LEU A 272 5.26 -10.72 -7.50
N SER A 273 6.10 -9.77 -7.14
CA SER A 273 7.06 -9.88 -6.06
C SER A 273 7.32 -8.52 -5.38
N ALA A 274 7.69 -8.55 -4.09
CA ALA A 274 7.99 -7.32 -3.36
C ALA A 274 9.25 -6.60 -3.87
N ASP A 275 10.17 -7.29 -4.56
CA ASP A 275 11.37 -6.70 -5.15
C ASP A 275 11.11 -5.92 -6.44
N ASP A 276 9.91 -6.03 -7.03
CA ASP A 276 9.45 -5.23 -8.18
C ASP A 276 9.28 -3.74 -7.85
N PHE A 277 9.28 -3.35 -6.57
CA PHE A 277 8.83 -2.02 -6.15
C PHE A 277 9.89 -1.24 -5.37
N ARG A 278 9.91 0.07 -5.58
CA ARG A 278 10.66 1.04 -4.76
C ARG A 278 9.76 2.21 -4.41
N ILE A 279 9.87 2.67 -3.16
CA ILE A 279 9.18 3.86 -2.67
C ILE A 279 10.24 4.85 -2.20
N THR A 280 10.19 6.08 -2.73
CA THR A 280 11.04 7.18 -2.26
C THR A 280 10.27 8.00 -1.23
N LEU A 281 10.91 8.24 -0.08
CA LEU A 281 10.37 9.03 1.01
C LEU A 281 10.85 10.49 0.94
N ASN A 282 10.16 11.39 1.61
CA ASN A 282 10.57 12.80 1.78
C ASN A 282 11.94 12.98 2.45
N THR A 283 12.43 11.94 3.13
CA THR A 283 13.78 11.83 3.70
C THR A 283 14.86 11.52 2.66
N GLY A 284 14.48 11.30 1.39
CA GLY A 284 15.36 10.85 0.31
C GLY A 284 15.67 9.35 0.34
N GLN A 285 15.19 8.64 1.37
CA GLN A 285 15.35 7.20 1.48
C GLN A 285 14.54 6.49 0.41
N VAL A 286 15.11 5.45 -0.17
CA VAL A 286 14.41 4.52 -1.07
C VAL A 286 14.20 3.21 -0.33
N VAL A 287 12.95 2.84 -0.12
CA VAL A 287 12.54 1.64 0.62
C VAL A 287 11.93 0.61 -0.31
N GLN A 288 12.08 -0.66 0.05
CA GLN A 288 11.48 -1.80 -0.63
C GLN A 288 10.43 -2.41 0.30
N PRO A 289 9.25 -2.79 -0.19
CA PRO A 289 8.29 -3.55 0.58
C PRO A 289 8.87 -4.86 1.13
N ASP A 290 8.34 -5.31 2.26
CA ASP A 290 8.66 -6.61 2.82
C ASP A 290 7.87 -7.72 2.14
N VAL A 291 6.60 -7.47 1.81
CA VAL A 291 5.71 -8.40 1.10
C VAL A 291 4.75 -7.66 0.16
N ALA A 292 4.20 -8.37 -0.82
CA ALA A 292 3.24 -7.86 -1.80
C ALA A 292 2.18 -8.92 -2.13
N SER A 293 0.93 -8.51 -2.32
CA SER A 293 -0.17 -9.40 -2.73
C SER A 293 -1.22 -8.68 -3.54
N ILE A 294 -2.06 -9.45 -4.24
CA ILE A 294 -3.32 -8.98 -4.83
C ILE A 294 -4.44 -8.85 -3.80
N LEU A 295 -4.35 -9.53 -2.66
CA LEU A 295 -5.36 -9.46 -1.59
C LEU A 295 -5.53 -8.01 -1.11
N PRO A 296 -6.76 -7.51 -0.89
CA PRO A 296 -8.10 -8.16 -1.00
C PRO A 296 -8.73 -8.26 -2.41
N ASN A 297 -8.02 -7.91 -3.47
CA ASN A 297 -8.51 -7.96 -4.85
C ASN A 297 -8.33 -9.37 -5.46
N GLU A 298 -8.90 -10.40 -4.79
CA GLU A 298 -8.65 -11.81 -5.10
C GLU A 298 -9.52 -12.42 -6.21
N GLU A 299 -10.65 -11.82 -6.54
CA GLU A 299 -11.56 -12.35 -7.53
C GLU A 299 -10.92 -12.38 -8.93
N TYR A 300 -11.40 -13.26 -9.82
CA TYR A 300 -10.75 -13.46 -11.13
C TYR A 300 -11.10 -12.38 -12.16
N ASN A 301 -12.22 -11.69 -12.00
CA ASN A 301 -12.70 -10.50 -12.73
C ASN A 301 -12.00 -9.19 -12.27
N GLU A 302 -11.05 -9.27 -11.33
CA GLU A 302 -10.37 -8.11 -10.75
C GLU A 302 -8.84 -8.17 -10.98
N ARG A 303 -8.03 -7.96 -9.92
CA ARG A 303 -6.56 -8.08 -9.83
C ARG A 303 -5.78 -6.94 -10.46
N SER A 304 -6.41 -5.78 -10.52
CA SER A 304 -5.75 -4.52 -10.93
C SER A 304 -5.05 -3.82 -9.76
N THR A 305 -5.22 -4.30 -8.53
CA THR A 305 -4.61 -3.71 -7.35
C THR A 305 -3.61 -4.63 -6.68
N VAL A 306 -2.48 -4.04 -6.28
CA VAL A 306 -1.46 -4.68 -5.45
C VAL A 306 -1.39 -3.94 -4.13
N VAL A 307 -1.41 -4.67 -3.03
CA VAL A 307 -1.16 -4.12 -1.70
C VAL A 307 0.25 -4.50 -1.24
N LEU A 308 1.02 -3.50 -0.84
CA LEU A 308 2.38 -3.64 -0.35
C LEU A 308 2.39 -3.45 1.17
N PHE A 309 3.15 -4.30 1.87
CA PHE A 309 3.45 -4.08 3.27
C PHE A 309 4.95 -3.89 3.49
N GLY A 310 5.29 -2.88 4.28
CA GLY A 310 6.65 -2.46 4.59
C GLY A 310 6.57 -1.29 5.55
N ASP A 311 7.64 -0.50 5.67
CA ASP A 311 7.55 0.77 6.38
C ASP A 311 7.70 1.92 5.37
N PHE A 312 6.71 2.78 5.31
CA PHE A 312 6.53 3.76 4.23
C PHE A 312 6.30 5.16 4.78
N GLY A 313 5.99 5.31 6.07
CA GLY A 313 5.87 6.62 6.69
C GLY A 313 5.51 6.55 8.17
N ASN A 314 4.93 7.64 8.67
CA ASN A 314 4.31 7.72 9.99
C ASN A 314 3.03 8.54 9.92
N ARG A 315 2.27 8.58 11.02
CA ARG A 315 0.98 9.28 11.09
C ARG A 315 1.08 10.78 11.35
N ILE A 316 2.28 11.34 11.34
CA ILE A 316 2.46 12.78 11.53
C ILE A 316 2.07 13.47 10.22
N THR A 317 1.18 14.46 10.31
CA THR A 317 0.73 15.25 9.15
C THR A 317 1.92 15.73 8.33
N PRO A 318 1.95 15.46 7.01
CA PRO A 318 3.05 15.93 6.16
C PRO A 318 3.30 17.44 6.29
N GLY A 319 4.56 17.78 6.58
CA GLY A 319 4.99 19.16 6.84
C GLY A 319 5.21 19.47 8.32
N ASP A 320 4.61 18.70 9.22
CA ASP A 320 4.88 18.82 10.66
C ASP A 320 6.24 18.19 11.03
N PRO A 321 6.88 18.68 12.11
CA PRO A 321 8.08 18.09 12.69
C PRO A 321 8.04 16.57 12.80
N GLY A 322 9.05 15.89 12.24
CA GLY A 322 9.17 14.43 12.32
C GLY A 322 8.33 13.65 11.29
N SER A 323 7.57 14.32 10.43
CA SER A 323 6.78 13.64 9.39
C SER A 323 7.65 12.91 8.36
N ILE A 324 7.32 11.64 8.15
CA ILE A 324 7.93 10.78 7.12
C ILE A 324 6.81 10.26 6.24
N TYR A 325 6.93 10.44 4.94
CA TYR A 325 5.90 10.04 3.98
C TYR A 325 6.50 9.75 2.60
N PRO A 326 5.82 8.93 1.80
CA PRO A 326 6.23 8.66 0.43
C PRO A 326 5.95 9.87 -0.48
N VAL A 327 6.81 10.06 -1.47
CA VAL A 327 6.71 11.12 -2.49
C VAL A 327 6.83 10.58 -3.91
N ARG A 328 7.27 9.32 -4.07
CA ARG A 328 7.36 8.64 -5.35
C ARG A 328 7.30 7.13 -5.18
N PHE A 329 6.65 6.48 -6.12
CA PHE A 329 6.61 5.03 -6.29
C PHE A 329 7.13 4.66 -7.68
N ASP A 330 7.95 3.62 -7.75
CA ASP A 330 8.55 3.12 -9.00
C ASP A 330 8.43 1.60 -9.08
N VAL A 331 8.06 1.09 -10.26
CA VAL A 331 8.23 -0.31 -10.62
C VAL A 331 9.60 -0.50 -11.27
N VAL A 332 10.42 -1.37 -10.69
CA VAL A 332 11.83 -1.56 -11.04
C VAL A 332 12.09 -2.97 -11.57
N PRO A 333 13.21 -3.21 -12.29
CA PRO A 333 13.60 -4.56 -12.68
C PRO A 333 13.79 -5.48 -11.46
N SER A 334 13.31 -6.72 -11.57
CA SER A 334 13.53 -7.81 -10.61
C SER A 334 13.97 -9.08 -11.33
N ALA A 335 14.20 -10.17 -10.59
CA ALA A 335 14.51 -11.47 -11.19
C ALA A 335 13.34 -12.02 -12.04
N LYS A 336 12.10 -11.64 -11.70
CA LYS A 336 10.89 -11.97 -12.46
C LYS A 336 10.04 -10.70 -12.57
N PRO A 337 10.32 -9.81 -13.55
CA PRO A 337 9.68 -8.51 -13.61
C PRO A 337 8.16 -8.60 -13.68
N LEU A 338 7.48 -7.78 -12.85
CA LEU A 338 6.03 -7.62 -12.88
C LEU A 338 5.51 -7.40 -14.31
N GLN A 339 4.49 -8.18 -14.68
CA GLN A 339 3.77 -8.06 -15.94
C GLN A 339 2.30 -7.68 -15.69
N LEU A 340 1.72 -6.96 -16.64
CA LEU A 340 0.31 -6.61 -16.71
C LEU A 340 -0.31 -7.26 -17.95
N VAL A 341 -1.59 -7.60 -17.87
CA VAL A 341 -2.35 -8.25 -18.94
C VAL A 341 -3.46 -7.31 -19.40
N GLY A 342 -3.44 -6.92 -20.68
CA GLY A 342 -4.32 -5.90 -21.24
C GLY A 342 -5.21 -6.39 -22.38
N PRO A 343 -5.72 -5.47 -23.22
CA PRO A 343 -6.60 -5.76 -24.34
C PRO A 343 -6.07 -6.90 -25.22
N GLY A 344 -6.94 -7.83 -25.60
CA GLY A 344 -6.59 -8.98 -26.43
C GLY A 344 -5.64 -9.99 -25.77
N GLY A 345 -5.43 -9.92 -24.45
CA GLY A 345 -4.48 -10.78 -23.74
C GLY A 345 -3.02 -10.34 -23.89
N GLU A 346 -2.78 -9.09 -24.28
CA GLU A 346 -1.45 -8.53 -24.42
C GLU A 346 -0.73 -8.50 -23.06
N ILE A 347 0.50 -9.01 -23.00
CA ILE A 347 1.33 -8.98 -21.80
C ILE A 347 2.39 -7.87 -21.95
N ARG A 348 2.45 -6.97 -20.96
CA ARG A 348 3.43 -5.88 -20.90
C ARG A 348 4.16 -5.87 -19.57
N SER A 349 5.45 -5.57 -19.60
CA SER A 349 6.19 -5.34 -18.36
C SER A 349 5.76 -4.00 -17.74
N ALA A 350 5.57 -3.99 -16.43
CA ALA A 350 5.31 -2.78 -15.65
C ALA A 350 6.59 -1.99 -15.32
N VAL A 351 7.78 -2.52 -15.60
CA VAL A 351 9.05 -1.85 -15.30
C VAL A 351 9.12 -0.47 -15.93
N GLY A 352 9.47 0.53 -15.13
CA GLY A 352 9.54 1.93 -15.55
C GLY A 352 8.25 2.71 -15.36
N LEU A 353 7.13 2.05 -15.01
CA LEU A 353 5.96 2.76 -14.51
C LEU A 353 6.30 3.42 -13.17
N SER A 354 5.83 4.66 -12.99
CA SER A 354 6.03 5.41 -11.74
C SER A 354 4.82 6.27 -11.43
N PHE A 355 4.67 6.62 -10.16
CA PHE A 355 3.61 7.50 -9.65
C PHE A 355 4.19 8.45 -8.60
N GLY A 356 3.66 9.68 -8.55
CA GLY A 356 4.21 10.77 -7.74
C GLY A 356 5.31 11.56 -8.46
N ASP A 357 5.50 12.79 -8.02
CA ASP A 357 6.41 13.78 -8.62
C ASP A 357 7.74 13.90 -7.86
N GLY A 358 7.91 13.15 -6.76
CA GLY A 358 9.09 13.22 -5.90
C GLY A 358 9.05 14.34 -4.85
N ALA A 359 7.93 15.07 -4.73
CA ALA A 359 7.77 16.16 -3.77
C ALA A 359 6.42 16.14 -3.02
N THR A 360 5.33 15.86 -3.72
CA THR A 360 3.97 15.87 -3.19
C THR A 360 3.75 14.66 -2.27
N PRO A 361 3.25 14.84 -1.03
CA PRO A 361 2.97 13.73 -0.14
C PRO A 361 1.93 12.76 -0.71
N MET A 362 2.25 11.47 -0.72
CA MET A 362 1.35 10.39 -1.13
C MET A 362 0.83 9.64 0.09
N SER A 363 0.12 10.32 0.99
CA SER A 363 -0.26 9.77 2.30
C SER A 363 -1.72 10.09 2.65
N ALA A 364 -2.43 9.10 3.18
CA ALA A 364 -3.79 9.26 3.72
C ALA A 364 -3.83 10.06 5.04
N TYR A 365 -2.68 10.48 5.57
CA TYR A 365 -2.59 11.35 6.76
C TYR A 365 -2.50 12.84 6.41
N VAL A 366 -2.59 13.22 5.11
CA VAL A 366 -2.81 14.63 4.73
C VAL A 366 -4.30 14.96 4.92
N PRO A 367 -4.65 16.14 5.45
CA PRO A 367 -6.06 16.53 5.57
C PRO A 367 -6.81 16.42 4.23
N ASN A 368 -7.97 15.76 4.24
CA ASN A 368 -8.81 15.50 3.07
C ASN A 368 -8.13 14.72 1.93
N SER A 369 -7.14 13.88 2.24
CA SER A 369 -6.42 13.05 1.25
C SER A 369 -6.67 11.56 1.40
N GLY A 370 -7.73 11.18 2.09
CA GLY A 370 -8.18 9.79 2.16
C GLY A 370 -8.50 9.21 0.79
N PRO A 371 -9.15 8.05 0.75
CA PRO A 371 -9.23 7.29 -0.47
C PRO A 371 -10.15 7.99 -1.48
N LYS A 372 -9.84 7.84 -2.76
CA LYS A 372 -10.50 8.52 -3.88
C LYS A 372 -10.80 7.54 -5.01
N LEU A 373 -11.74 7.88 -5.88
CA LEU A 373 -11.94 7.15 -7.13
C LEU A 373 -10.77 7.42 -8.08
N VAL A 374 -10.34 6.39 -8.81
CA VAL A 374 -9.31 6.50 -9.84
C VAL A 374 -9.78 6.03 -11.21
N ALA A 375 -10.87 5.26 -11.25
CA ALA A 375 -11.54 4.88 -12.48
C ALA A 375 -13.01 4.53 -12.22
N ALA A 376 -13.85 4.63 -13.26
CA ALA A 376 -15.22 4.14 -13.24
C ALA A 376 -15.59 3.63 -14.64
N LYS A 377 -16.25 2.48 -14.70
CA LYS A 377 -16.59 1.81 -15.96
C LYS A 377 -18.01 1.26 -15.92
N LEU A 378 -18.81 1.58 -16.94
CA LEU A 378 -20.19 1.15 -17.08
C LEU A 378 -20.32 0.10 -18.19
N SER A 379 -20.63 -1.14 -17.81
CA SER A 379 -20.80 -2.26 -18.73
C SER A 379 -22.15 -2.96 -18.57
N VAL A 380 -22.50 -3.82 -19.51
CA VAL A 380 -23.52 -4.86 -19.28
C VAL A 380 -23.00 -5.77 -18.17
N LEU A 381 -23.87 -6.16 -17.24
CA LEU A 381 -23.49 -7.01 -16.12
C LEU A 381 -23.12 -8.41 -16.61
N SER A 382 -22.06 -8.98 -16.03
CA SER A 382 -21.59 -10.34 -16.25
C SER A 382 -21.15 -10.92 -14.92
N THR A 383 -21.44 -12.19 -14.66
CA THR A 383 -20.95 -12.92 -13.48
C THR A 383 -19.68 -13.73 -13.77
N ALA A 384 -19.12 -13.58 -14.98
CA ALA A 384 -17.87 -14.23 -15.32
C ALA A 384 -16.74 -13.65 -14.44
N GLY A 385 -16.07 -14.52 -13.71
CA GLY A 385 -14.92 -14.16 -12.87
C GLY A 385 -15.24 -13.78 -11.42
N GLU A 386 -16.53 -13.70 -11.02
CA GLU A 386 -17.03 -13.45 -9.64
C GLU A 386 -16.75 -14.65 -8.69
N SER A 387 -15.52 -15.13 -8.71
CA SER A 387 -15.04 -16.23 -7.89
C SER A 387 -13.57 -16.02 -7.60
N ALA A 388 -13.12 -16.57 -6.48
CA ALA A 388 -11.75 -16.49 -6.03
C ALA A 388 -11.17 -17.89 -5.76
N PRO A 389 -9.88 -18.03 -5.45
CA PRO A 389 -9.37 -19.26 -4.88
C PRO A 389 -10.15 -19.63 -3.62
N ALA A 390 -10.52 -20.91 -3.47
CA ALA A 390 -11.49 -21.34 -2.46
C ALA A 390 -11.16 -20.99 -1.00
N THR A 391 -9.89 -20.74 -0.67
CA THR A 391 -9.49 -20.34 0.68
C THR A 391 -9.71 -18.86 0.98
N PHE A 392 -10.03 -18.06 -0.05
CA PHE A 392 -10.27 -16.61 0.02
C PHE A 392 -11.72 -16.25 -0.37
N SER A 393 -12.55 -17.21 -0.79
CA SER A 393 -13.94 -16.95 -1.19
C SER A 393 -14.92 -16.77 -0.02
N GLY A 394 -14.46 -16.26 1.13
CA GLY A 394 -15.25 -16.20 2.36
C GLY A 394 -16.46 -15.27 2.28
N GLN A 395 -16.36 -14.23 1.45
CA GLN A 395 -17.40 -13.22 1.25
C GLN A 395 -18.20 -13.40 -0.04
N LEU A 396 -17.97 -14.51 -0.74
CA LEU A 396 -18.66 -14.82 -2.00
C LEU A 396 -19.86 -15.76 -1.76
N PRO A 397 -20.89 -15.71 -2.63
CA PRO A 397 -21.10 -14.75 -3.70
C PRO A 397 -21.60 -13.38 -3.20
N ASN A 398 -21.09 -12.31 -3.81
CA ASN A 398 -21.33 -10.89 -3.51
C ASN A 398 -21.72 -10.08 -4.77
N ASP A 399 -21.91 -10.74 -5.92
CA ASP A 399 -22.14 -10.10 -7.21
C ASP A 399 -23.56 -9.52 -7.35
N GLY A 400 -23.73 -8.63 -8.34
CA GLY A 400 -25.00 -7.95 -8.58
C GLY A 400 -26.20 -8.86 -8.90
N VAL A 401 -25.99 -10.00 -9.58
CA VAL A 401 -27.07 -10.95 -9.88
C VAL A 401 -27.48 -11.69 -8.61
N THR A 402 -26.51 -12.08 -7.77
CA THR A 402 -26.79 -12.71 -6.47
C THR A 402 -27.61 -11.79 -5.56
N LEU A 403 -27.30 -10.48 -5.53
CA LEU A 403 -28.00 -9.53 -4.66
C LEU A 403 -29.35 -9.06 -5.20
N TYR A 404 -29.48 -8.88 -6.52
CA TYR A 404 -30.65 -8.20 -7.12
C TYR A 404 -31.39 -9.01 -8.20
N GLY A 405 -30.94 -10.24 -8.49
CA GLY A 405 -31.57 -11.15 -9.44
C GLY A 405 -31.63 -10.58 -10.86
N ASP A 406 -32.69 -10.95 -11.59
CA ASP A 406 -32.90 -10.56 -13.00
C ASP A 406 -33.06 -9.04 -13.21
N GLN A 407 -33.23 -8.27 -12.14
CA GLN A 407 -33.24 -6.81 -12.25
C GLN A 407 -31.84 -6.26 -12.53
N ALA A 408 -30.77 -6.95 -12.13
CA ALA A 408 -29.40 -6.52 -12.34
C ALA A 408 -29.02 -6.65 -13.83
N GLN A 409 -28.98 -5.53 -14.55
CA GLN A 409 -28.76 -5.53 -16.01
C GLN A 409 -27.43 -4.90 -16.40
N TYR A 410 -27.01 -3.86 -15.67
CA TYR A 410 -25.77 -3.13 -15.92
C TYR A 410 -25.00 -2.95 -14.62
N ARG A 411 -23.69 -2.81 -14.78
CA ARG A 411 -22.73 -2.59 -13.70
C ARG A 411 -21.95 -1.33 -13.97
N LEU A 412 -22.01 -0.39 -13.04
CA LEU A 412 -21.04 0.69 -12.95
C LEU A 412 -20.03 0.33 -11.86
N ARG A 413 -18.89 -0.23 -12.27
CA ARG A 413 -17.79 -0.60 -11.36
C ARG A 413 -16.88 0.60 -11.15
N VAL A 414 -16.57 0.91 -9.90
CA VAL A 414 -15.62 1.96 -9.54
C VAL A 414 -14.36 1.35 -8.96
N MET A 415 -13.20 1.94 -9.29
CA MET A 415 -11.91 1.57 -8.72
C MET A 415 -11.42 2.69 -7.80
N THR A 416 -10.85 2.32 -6.67
CA THR A 416 -10.50 3.25 -5.59
C THR A 416 -9.05 3.14 -5.16
N THR A 417 -8.48 4.21 -4.59
CA THR A 417 -7.14 4.16 -3.98
C THR A 417 -7.16 3.45 -2.63
N GLY A 418 -6.77 2.18 -2.62
CA GLY A 418 -6.89 1.29 -1.46
C GLY A 418 -8.35 1.00 -1.05
N GLY A 419 -8.53 0.27 0.04
CA GLY A 419 -9.87 -0.08 0.53
C GLY A 419 -10.69 1.15 0.92
N PHE A 420 -11.98 1.11 0.60
CA PHE A 420 -12.98 2.11 0.98
C PHE A 420 -13.80 1.59 2.17
N SER A 421 -13.95 2.43 3.20
CA SER A 421 -14.84 2.13 4.32
C SER A 421 -15.43 3.42 4.88
N PRO A 422 -16.60 3.40 5.53
CA PRO A 422 -17.22 4.62 6.07
C PRO A 422 -16.39 5.35 7.12
N ASP A 423 -15.51 4.65 7.84
CA ASP A 423 -14.74 5.18 8.98
C ASP A 423 -13.35 4.52 9.15
N GLY A 424 -12.91 3.68 8.21
CA GLY A 424 -11.65 2.95 8.28
C GLY A 424 -11.77 1.54 8.85
N VAL A 425 -12.97 1.13 9.27
CA VAL A 425 -13.24 -0.22 9.80
C VAL A 425 -14.52 -0.81 9.25
N ARG A 426 -15.64 -0.09 9.42
CA ARG A 426 -17.00 -0.57 9.11
C ARG A 426 -17.09 -0.98 7.64
N SER A 427 -17.85 -2.02 7.34
CA SER A 427 -18.17 -2.39 5.97
C SER A 427 -19.08 -1.35 5.31
N VAL A 428 -18.97 -1.21 4.00
CA VAL A 428 -19.99 -0.61 3.14
C VAL A 428 -21.12 -1.61 3.00
N TYR A 429 -22.36 -1.12 3.02
CA TYR A 429 -23.52 -2.00 2.84
C TYR A 429 -24.03 -1.93 1.40
N PRO A 430 -24.63 -3.01 0.88
CA PRO A 430 -25.39 -2.99 -0.36
C PRO A 430 -26.46 -1.88 -0.45
N THR A 431 -26.91 -1.36 0.69
CA THR A 431 -27.91 -0.29 0.80
C THR A 431 -27.32 1.12 0.92
N ASP A 432 -25.99 1.27 0.95
CA ASP A 432 -25.33 2.53 1.30
C ASP A 432 -25.16 3.52 0.12
N PHE A 433 -25.64 3.20 -1.10
CA PHE A 433 -25.46 4.05 -2.28
C PHE A 433 -25.78 5.53 -1.99
N SER A 434 -26.98 5.84 -1.48
CA SER A 434 -27.42 7.22 -1.26
C SER A 434 -26.65 7.97 -0.17
N ARG A 435 -25.88 7.25 0.67
CA ARG A 435 -25.04 7.84 1.71
C ARG A 435 -23.72 8.35 1.16
N PHE A 436 -23.21 7.74 0.09
CA PHE A 436 -21.85 8.01 -0.40
C PHE A 436 -21.79 8.50 -1.84
N PHE A 437 -22.69 8.02 -2.69
CA PHE A 437 -22.63 8.20 -4.13
C PHE A 437 -23.80 9.00 -4.68
N ARG A 438 -23.57 9.62 -5.83
CA ARG A 438 -24.61 10.01 -6.78
C ARG A 438 -24.08 9.87 -8.21
N LEU A 439 -24.97 9.68 -9.17
CA LEU A 439 -24.61 9.60 -10.60
C LEU A 439 -25.01 10.87 -11.32
N GLN A 440 -24.24 11.25 -12.33
CA GLN A 440 -24.58 12.30 -13.28
C GLN A 440 -25.00 11.67 -14.60
N ALA A 441 -26.24 11.92 -14.99
CA ALA A 441 -26.74 11.63 -16.34
C ALA A 441 -26.79 12.92 -17.14
N THR A 442 -26.12 12.96 -18.29
CA THR A 442 -26.04 14.15 -19.15
C THR A 442 -26.80 13.90 -20.45
N ASP A 443 -27.79 14.74 -20.75
CA ASP A 443 -28.57 14.62 -21.98
C ASP A 443 -27.86 15.19 -23.22
N SER A 444 -28.50 15.07 -24.39
CA SER A 444 -27.96 15.56 -25.66
C SER A 444 -27.79 17.09 -25.74
N HIS A 445 -28.36 17.85 -24.80
CA HIS A 445 -28.20 19.29 -24.68
C HIS A 445 -27.17 19.69 -23.61
N GLY A 446 -26.49 18.70 -23.00
CA GLY A 446 -25.51 18.93 -21.94
C GLY A 446 -26.13 19.21 -20.57
N GLN A 447 -27.44 18.99 -20.38
CA GLN A 447 -28.07 19.16 -19.08
C GLN A 447 -27.76 17.98 -18.17
N VAL A 448 -27.22 18.27 -16.99
CA VAL A 448 -26.89 17.27 -15.98
C VAL A 448 -28.09 17.02 -15.07
N ARG A 449 -28.43 15.75 -14.90
CA ARG A 449 -29.39 15.28 -13.90
C ARG A 449 -28.69 14.34 -12.91
N TYR A 450 -28.93 14.60 -11.62
CA TYR A 450 -28.40 13.75 -10.56
C TYR A 450 -29.35 12.60 -10.23
N LEU A 451 -28.79 11.39 -10.15
CA LEU A 451 -29.47 10.19 -9.67
C LEU A 451 -28.88 9.87 -8.29
N THR A 452 -29.71 9.96 -7.24
CA THR A 452 -29.27 10.09 -5.85
C THR A 452 -29.81 9.02 -4.91
N GLU A 453 -30.79 8.24 -5.35
CA GLU A 453 -31.52 7.28 -4.54
C GLU A 453 -31.62 5.92 -5.23
N THR A 454 -31.55 4.87 -4.43
CA THR A 454 -31.86 3.51 -4.88
C THR A 454 -33.36 3.31 -4.96
N GLY A 455 -33.78 2.40 -5.82
CA GLY A 455 -35.19 1.99 -5.91
C GLY A 455 -36.13 3.03 -6.53
N VAL A 456 -35.59 4.07 -7.18
CA VAL A 456 -36.35 5.11 -7.88
C VAL A 456 -36.17 4.98 -9.40
N ASP A 457 -37.26 5.12 -10.14
CA ASP A 457 -37.25 5.15 -11.61
C ASP A 457 -37.04 6.58 -12.11
N TYR A 458 -35.83 6.89 -12.56
CA TYR A 458 -35.48 8.19 -13.11
C TYR A 458 -35.86 8.26 -14.59
N GLN A 459 -36.87 9.08 -14.90
CA GLN A 459 -37.36 9.31 -16.27
C GLN A 459 -36.47 10.30 -17.01
N LEU A 460 -35.53 9.81 -17.83
CA LEU A 460 -34.66 10.61 -18.69
C LEU A 460 -35.29 10.76 -20.09
N PRO A 461 -34.87 11.74 -20.91
CA PRO A 461 -35.37 11.87 -22.28
C PRO A 461 -35.19 10.59 -23.14
N SER A 462 -34.14 9.82 -22.86
CA SER A 462 -33.79 8.60 -23.59
C SER A 462 -34.37 7.31 -22.99
N GLY A 463 -35.20 7.41 -21.94
CA GLY A 463 -35.78 6.26 -21.24
C GLY A 463 -35.56 6.30 -19.72
N THR A 464 -35.69 5.16 -19.07
CA THR A 464 -35.63 5.03 -17.60
C THR A 464 -34.28 4.51 -17.13
N VAL A 465 -33.77 5.04 -16.01
CA VAL A 465 -32.68 4.45 -15.24
C VAL A 465 -33.15 4.21 -13.81
N ARG A 466 -32.80 3.06 -13.24
CA ARG A 466 -33.01 2.74 -11.83
C ARG A 466 -31.70 2.23 -11.22
N ILE A 467 -31.36 2.76 -10.05
CA ILE A 467 -30.25 2.25 -9.24
C ILE A 467 -30.81 1.22 -8.26
N LEU A 468 -30.25 0.00 -8.25
CA LEU A 468 -30.70 -1.06 -7.36
C LEU A 468 -29.99 -1.02 -6.00
N GLY A 469 -28.68 -0.77 -6.02
CA GLY A 469 -27.84 -0.64 -4.83
C GLY A 469 -26.39 -0.92 -5.15
N LEU A 470 -25.62 -1.33 -4.13
CA LEU A 470 -24.21 -1.68 -4.24
C LEU A 470 -24.02 -3.21 -4.19
N ALA A 471 -23.05 -3.72 -4.95
CA ALA A 471 -22.58 -5.10 -4.94
C ALA A 471 -21.03 -5.10 -4.97
N ASP A 472 -20.41 -6.28 -5.07
CA ASP A 472 -18.94 -6.44 -4.96
C ASP A 472 -18.47 -6.01 -3.57
N LEU A 473 -19.15 -6.55 -2.55
CA LEU A 473 -18.91 -6.23 -1.14
C LEU A 473 -18.93 -7.54 -0.33
N GLY A 474 -20.09 -8.12 -0.09
CA GLY A 474 -20.18 -9.37 0.66
C GLY A 474 -21.51 -10.06 0.44
N PRO A 475 -21.75 -11.18 1.14
CA PRO A 475 -22.93 -11.99 0.89
C PRO A 475 -24.23 -11.21 1.13
N SER A 476 -25.25 -11.50 0.32
CA SER A 476 -26.60 -10.95 0.54
C SER A 476 -27.15 -11.38 1.91
N GLN A 477 -27.74 -10.43 2.62
CA GLN A 477 -28.40 -10.66 3.91
C GLN A 477 -29.80 -10.06 3.92
N SER A 478 -30.70 -10.59 4.75
CA SER A 478 -32.05 -10.01 4.93
C SER A 478 -32.00 -8.60 5.53
N SER A 479 -30.93 -8.28 6.24
CA SER A 479 -30.63 -6.98 6.82
C SER A 479 -29.13 -6.88 7.06
N TYR A 480 -28.55 -5.70 6.85
CA TYR A 480 -27.15 -5.41 7.12
C TYR A 480 -27.05 -4.67 8.46
N ASP A 481 -26.24 -5.20 9.38
CA ASP A 481 -25.96 -4.59 10.67
C ASP A 481 -24.46 -4.37 10.86
N ASP A 482 -24.05 -3.81 12.00
CA ASP A 482 -22.66 -3.47 12.29
C ASP A 482 -21.72 -4.70 12.41
N SER A 483 -22.25 -5.93 12.37
CA SER A 483 -21.46 -7.16 12.27
C SER A 483 -21.19 -7.62 10.84
N TYR A 484 -21.82 -6.99 9.83
CA TYR A 484 -21.61 -7.33 8.42
C TYR A 484 -20.17 -7.09 8.00
N VAL A 485 -19.59 -8.03 7.27
CA VAL A 485 -18.21 -7.98 6.77
C VAL A 485 -18.23 -8.17 5.26
N GLU A 486 -17.77 -7.16 4.53
CA GLU A 486 -17.48 -7.22 3.09
C GLU A 486 -16.08 -7.86 2.83
N ASP A 487 -15.70 -8.03 1.58
CA ASP A 487 -14.38 -8.46 1.09
C ASP A 487 -13.30 -7.38 1.32
N HIS A 488 -13.73 -6.12 1.44
CA HIS A 488 -12.91 -4.94 1.71
C HIS A 488 -11.89 -4.65 0.61
N ASP A 489 -12.23 -5.00 -0.62
CA ASP A 489 -11.39 -4.66 -1.75
C ASP A 489 -11.51 -3.19 -2.16
N ASN A 490 -10.93 -2.88 -3.32
CA ASN A 490 -10.82 -1.53 -3.86
C ASN A 490 -11.77 -1.30 -5.04
N GLN A 491 -12.77 -2.16 -5.20
CA GLN A 491 -13.82 -2.09 -6.20
C GLN A 491 -15.19 -2.12 -5.54
N ILE A 492 -16.13 -1.40 -6.14
CA ILE A 492 -17.53 -1.38 -5.70
C ILE A 492 -18.38 -1.33 -6.95
N ASP A 493 -19.42 -2.16 -6.99
CA ASP A 493 -20.37 -2.18 -8.09
C ASP A 493 -21.63 -1.41 -7.75
N ILE A 494 -21.95 -0.41 -8.56
CA ILE A 494 -23.27 0.23 -8.56
C ILE A 494 -24.13 -0.50 -9.59
N ILE A 495 -25.14 -1.23 -9.10
CA ILE A 495 -25.99 -2.06 -9.94
C ILE A 495 -27.18 -1.26 -10.46
N LEU A 496 -27.40 -1.35 -11.77
CA LEU A 496 -28.37 -0.55 -12.49
C LEU A 496 -29.31 -1.40 -13.34
N SER A 497 -30.50 -0.87 -13.58
CA SER A 497 -31.46 -1.40 -14.54
C SER A 497 -32.12 -0.28 -15.34
N GLY A 498 -32.70 -0.63 -16.49
CA GLY A 498 -33.45 0.30 -17.32
C GLY A 498 -33.10 0.25 -18.80
N ASP A 499 -33.48 1.31 -19.52
CA ASP A 499 -33.31 1.40 -20.96
C ASP A 499 -31.84 1.68 -21.30
N ARG A 500 -31.25 0.86 -22.18
CA ARG A 500 -29.85 1.00 -22.59
C ARG A 500 -29.48 2.42 -23.03
N ALA A 501 -30.37 3.09 -23.77
CA ALA A 501 -30.17 4.45 -24.25
C ALA A 501 -30.16 5.50 -23.12
N ALA A 502 -30.89 5.24 -22.02
CA ALA A 502 -30.85 6.08 -20.84
C ALA A 502 -29.61 5.79 -19.99
N ILE A 503 -29.25 4.51 -19.82
CA ILE A 503 -28.02 4.07 -19.14
C ILE A 503 -26.77 4.69 -19.80
N SER A 504 -26.71 4.75 -21.13
CA SER A 504 -25.59 5.38 -21.85
C SER A 504 -25.45 6.90 -21.64
N THR A 505 -26.40 7.55 -20.97
CA THR A 505 -26.28 8.98 -20.61
C THR A 505 -25.55 9.20 -19.30
N ILE A 506 -25.25 8.15 -18.52
CA ILE A 506 -24.46 8.28 -17.29
C ILE A 506 -23.02 8.63 -17.67
N THR A 507 -22.57 9.82 -17.28
CA THR A 507 -21.27 10.37 -17.64
C THR A 507 -20.28 10.43 -16.49
N ALA A 508 -20.77 10.43 -15.24
CA ALA A 508 -19.91 10.47 -14.06
C ALA A 508 -20.57 9.80 -12.85
N VAL A 509 -19.71 9.29 -11.97
CA VAL A 509 -20.04 8.96 -10.57
C VAL A 509 -19.37 9.98 -9.68
N GLU A 510 -20.06 10.37 -8.62
CA GLU A 510 -19.55 11.37 -7.68
C GLU A 510 -19.63 10.84 -6.26
N ILE A 511 -18.58 11.12 -5.49
CA ILE A 511 -18.57 11.07 -4.03
C ILE A 511 -18.60 12.51 -3.55
N PRO A 512 -19.74 13.03 -3.08
CA PRO A 512 -19.82 14.43 -2.69
C PRO A 512 -19.05 14.73 -1.39
N ALA A 513 -18.89 13.74 -0.49
CA ALA A 513 -18.17 13.82 0.78
C ALA A 513 -18.52 15.05 1.66
N SER A 514 -19.75 15.56 1.53
CA SER A 514 -20.20 16.77 2.20
C SER A 514 -21.73 16.84 2.29
N GLY A 515 -22.24 17.70 3.17
CA GLY A 515 -23.68 17.85 3.39
C GLY A 515 -24.30 16.57 3.95
N SER A 516 -25.25 15.99 3.22
CA SER A 516 -25.88 14.70 3.55
C SER A 516 -25.03 13.48 3.20
N TYR A 517 -23.93 13.67 2.46
CA TYR A 517 -23.07 12.58 2.01
C TYR A 517 -21.88 12.40 2.95
N SER A 518 -21.58 11.16 3.29
CA SER A 518 -20.40 10.80 4.10
C SER A 518 -19.16 10.66 3.21
N PRO A 519 -17.96 10.96 3.72
CA PRO A 519 -16.71 10.56 3.07
C PRO A 519 -16.42 9.07 3.28
N PHE A 520 -15.44 8.55 2.54
CA PHE A 520 -14.81 7.27 2.83
C PHE A 520 -13.44 7.46 3.50
N PHE A 521 -12.93 6.40 4.10
CA PHE A 521 -11.63 6.32 4.74
C PHE A 521 -10.91 5.05 4.28
N ASN A 522 -9.59 5.15 4.14
CA ASN A 522 -8.74 3.97 4.05
C ASN A 522 -8.81 3.20 5.37
N PRO A 523 -8.40 1.91 5.40
CA PRO A 523 -8.11 1.24 6.65
C PRO A 523 -7.25 2.12 7.57
N GLY A 524 -7.33 1.95 8.89
CA GLY A 524 -6.67 2.87 9.83
C GLY A 524 -7.32 4.24 9.99
N GLY A 525 -8.56 4.42 9.49
CA GLY A 525 -9.44 5.54 9.87
C GLY A 525 -9.89 5.44 11.33
N PRO A 526 -10.68 6.39 11.86
CA PRO A 526 -10.97 6.48 13.28
C PRO A 526 -11.84 5.36 13.87
N GLY A 527 -12.64 4.69 13.04
CA GLY A 527 -13.78 3.88 13.50
C GLY A 527 -14.78 4.69 14.33
N ASN A 528 -15.71 4.01 14.98
CA ASN A 528 -16.73 4.62 15.83
C ASN A 528 -16.28 4.85 17.30
N ALA A 529 -15.16 4.25 17.70
CA ALA A 529 -14.60 4.37 19.05
C ALA A 529 -13.09 4.70 19.02
N PRO A 530 -12.71 5.88 18.50
CA PRO A 530 -11.30 6.26 18.35
C PRO A 530 -10.58 6.38 19.70
N THR A 531 -9.31 6.00 19.72
CA THR A 531 -8.44 6.19 20.89
C THR A 531 -7.99 7.65 20.96
N PRO A 532 -8.21 8.37 22.08
CA PRO A 532 -7.81 9.77 22.20
C PRO A 532 -6.30 9.97 21.97
N GLY A 533 -5.96 10.98 21.17
CA GLY A 533 -4.57 11.36 20.88
C GLY A 533 -3.88 10.51 19.81
N ILE A 534 -4.56 9.53 19.22
CA ILE A 534 -4.04 8.75 18.08
C ILE A 534 -4.48 9.42 16.78
N PRO A 535 -3.55 9.77 15.88
CA PRO A 535 -3.90 10.21 14.54
C PRO A 535 -4.42 9.03 13.72
N TYR A 536 -5.42 9.27 12.88
CA TYR A 536 -6.03 8.27 11.99
C TYR A 536 -5.93 8.73 10.53
N SER A 537 -6.13 7.81 9.59
CA SER A 537 -6.25 8.18 8.18
C SER A 537 -7.39 9.18 8.02
N GLN A 538 -7.22 10.10 7.08
CA GLN A 538 -8.12 11.22 6.86
C GLN A 538 -9.26 10.81 5.93
N PRO A 539 -10.41 11.52 5.97
CA PRO A 539 -11.48 11.27 5.02
C PRO A 539 -11.03 11.58 3.58
N GLY A 540 -11.60 10.85 2.63
CA GLY A 540 -11.47 11.10 1.21
C GLY A 540 -12.15 12.41 0.80
N PRO A 541 -11.63 13.09 -0.24
CA PRO A 541 -12.19 14.35 -0.71
C PRO A 541 -13.49 14.15 -1.48
N SER A 542 -14.21 15.27 -1.70
CA SER A 542 -15.24 15.32 -2.74
C SER A 542 -14.60 15.08 -4.11
N LEU A 543 -15.21 14.22 -4.93
CA LEU A 543 -14.66 13.85 -6.24
C LEU A 543 -15.76 13.49 -7.23
N VAL A 544 -15.61 13.99 -8.46
CA VAL A 544 -16.36 13.53 -9.64
C VAL A 544 -15.41 12.69 -10.50
N GLN A 545 -15.76 11.44 -10.74
CA GLN A 545 -15.02 10.51 -11.58
C GLN A 545 -15.79 10.28 -12.88
N PRO A 546 -15.21 10.63 -14.05
CA PRO A 546 -15.79 10.30 -15.35
C PRO A 546 -15.98 8.80 -15.51
N VAL A 547 -17.07 8.43 -16.19
CA VAL A 547 -17.43 7.04 -16.51
C VAL A 547 -16.98 6.69 -17.92
N THR A 548 -16.20 5.63 -18.05
CA THR A 548 -15.94 4.99 -19.32
C THR A 548 -17.15 4.13 -19.72
N LEU A 549 -17.75 4.41 -20.87
CA LEU A 549 -18.84 3.60 -21.41
C LEU A 549 -18.29 2.35 -22.09
N ALA A 550 -18.58 1.20 -21.50
CA ALA A 550 -18.11 -0.14 -21.89
C ALA A 550 -19.31 -1.08 -22.17
N LEU A 551 -20.37 -0.54 -22.78
CA LEU A 551 -21.62 -1.27 -23.05
C LEU A 551 -21.53 -2.22 -24.25
N ASP A 552 -20.65 -1.94 -25.21
CA ASP A 552 -20.42 -2.75 -26.41
C ASP A 552 -19.18 -3.63 -26.31
N ASP A 553 -18.12 -3.11 -25.70
CA ASP A 553 -16.93 -3.84 -25.29
C ASP A 553 -16.79 -3.64 -23.77
N PRO A 554 -16.90 -4.69 -22.94
CA PRO A 554 -16.82 -4.56 -21.49
C PRO A 554 -15.42 -4.15 -21.01
N MET A 555 -14.43 -4.08 -21.90
CA MET A 555 -13.03 -3.79 -21.59
C MET A 555 -12.48 -4.75 -20.55
N THR A 556 -12.62 -6.04 -20.82
CA THR A 556 -12.15 -7.11 -19.95
C THR A 556 -11.18 -8.04 -20.65
N VAL A 557 -10.38 -8.76 -19.87
CA VAL A 557 -9.44 -9.75 -20.37
C VAL A 557 -9.59 -11.08 -19.65
N THR A 558 -9.47 -12.17 -20.40
CA THR A 558 -9.35 -13.52 -19.85
C THR A 558 -7.96 -14.06 -20.17
N PHE A 559 -7.23 -14.45 -19.13
CA PHE A 559 -5.90 -15.03 -19.23
C PHE A 559 -5.75 -16.14 -18.19
N VAL A 560 -5.62 -17.37 -18.67
CA VAL A 560 -5.41 -18.55 -17.83
C VAL A 560 -4.18 -19.28 -18.32
N SER A 561 -3.16 -19.40 -17.48
CA SER A 561 -1.95 -20.13 -17.86
C SER A 561 -2.25 -21.62 -18.11
N PRO A 562 -1.64 -22.27 -19.14
CA PRO A 562 -1.87 -23.69 -19.45
C PRO A 562 -1.50 -24.65 -18.30
N THR A 563 -0.68 -24.21 -17.36
CA THR A 563 -0.28 -24.99 -16.17
C THR A 563 -1.27 -24.85 -15.01
N ALA A 564 -2.31 -24.02 -15.15
CA ALA A 564 -3.38 -23.93 -14.16
C ALA A 564 -4.15 -25.27 -14.08
N PRO A 565 -4.70 -25.66 -12.89
CA PRO A 565 -5.46 -26.88 -12.73
C PRO A 565 -6.55 -27.05 -13.81
N ARG A 566 -6.65 -28.24 -14.42
CA ARG A 566 -7.53 -28.53 -15.59
C ARG A 566 -8.99 -28.09 -15.45
N ARG A 567 -9.55 -28.01 -14.23
CA ARG A 567 -10.92 -27.50 -13.98
C ARG A 567 -11.06 -26.00 -14.32
N LEU A 568 -10.03 -25.19 -14.11
CA LEU A 568 -10.03 -23.75 -14.42
C LEU A 568 -9.84 -23.50 -15.92
N ALA A 569 -9.03 -24.32 -16.59
CA ALA A 569 -8.86 -24.26 -18.05
C ALA A 569 -10.14 -24.57 -18.83
N GLN A 570 -11.05 -25.39 -18.29
CA GLN A 570 -12.33 -25.73 -18.92
C GLN A 570 -13.36 -24.58 -18.85
N LEU A 571 -13.34 -23.75 -17.79
CA LEU A 571 -14.19 -22.55 -17.69
C LEU A 571 -13.84 -21.53 -18.79
N SER A 572 -12.56 -21.37 -19.12
CA SER A 572 -12.11 -20.47 -20.21
C SER A 572 -12.58 -20.90 -21.61
N ARG A 573 -12.78 -22.21 -21.85
CA ARG A 573 -13.13 -22.74 -23.18
C ARG A 573 -14.62 -22.73 -23.46
N ASN A 574 -15.45 -22.79 -22.43
CA ASN A 574 -16.91 -22.78 -22.59
C ASN A 574 -17.48 -21.37 -22.81
N GLN A 575 -16.68 -20.30 -22.63
CA GLN A 575 -17.14 -18.91 -22.76
C GLN A 575 -16.65 -18.18 -24.01
N ASN A 576 -15.69 -18.72 -24.77
CA ASN A 576 -15.34 -18.24 -26.12
C ASN A 576 -16.24 -18.83 -27.23
N GLY A 577 -17.35 -19.46 -26.85
CA GLY A 577 -18.20 -20.27 -27.72
C GLY A 577 -19.70 -20.04 -27.56
N SER A 578 -20.11 -18.83 -27.16
CA SER A 578 -21.52 -18.41 -27.15
C SER A 578 -21.63 -16.96 -27.61
#